data_AF-A0A5R8P843-F1
#
_entry.id   AF-A0A5R8P843-F1
#
_cell.length_a   1.000
_cell.length_b   1.000
_cell.length_c   1.000
_cell.angle_alpha   90.00
_cell.angle_beta   90.00
_cell.angle_gamma   90.00
#
_symmetry.space_group_name_H-M   'P 1'
#
loop_
_entity.id
_entity.type
_entity.pdbx_description
1 polymer ?
#
loop_
_entity_poly.entity_id
_entity_poly.type
_entity_poly.pdbx_seq_one_letter_code
_entity_poly.pdbx_strand_id
1 'polypeptide(L)'
;MAIAHYEWFKYFEFAAAADAASLAIRQQIDAVAPEIEQLGSGMAGNDEAGNQWGSAWDSALNKFLPNACRLADAYGAIANRAYTAGVNFITAEWVASGGKGPAPAPPTKPPEHVDQRVLVGNLPTSIGDNGDPFITDIPGLKEQIGKDLPNGNDVKLRIVGDLLEDLRKVIREHTDEVRKFGREPGRSTPRTRTCFTTSTSAMFSAPRGWPKPMPPHWPARHKHSAVSLSSSAMTCDRPSPT
;
A
#
# COMPACT_ATOMS: atom_id res chain seq x y z
N MET A 1 37.18 -10.87 30.41
CA MET A 1 36.29 -11.50 29.42
C MET A 1 35.65 -10.39 28.61
N ALA A 2 36.02 -10.25 27.34
CA ALA A 2 35.34 -9.33 26.45
C ALA A 2 34.06 -10.01 25.97
N ILE A 3 32.93 -9.74 26.63
CA ILE A 3 31.62 -9.89 26.01
C ILE A 3 31.65 -8.88 24.88
N ALA A 4 31.91 -9.34 23.67
CA ALA A 4 32.15 -8.39 22.63
C ALA A 4 30.83 -7.67 22.31
N HIS A 5 30.92 -6.34 22.32
CA HIS A 5 29.81 -5.41 22.14
C HIS A 5 29.35 -5.50 20.68
N TYR A 6 28.44 -6.43 20.44
CA TYR A 6 27.94 -6.75 19.12
C TYR A 6 26.50 -6.24 18.97
N GLU A 7 26.34 -4.92 19.04
CA GLU A 7 25.09 -4.22 18.70
C GLU A 7 24.73 -4.32 17.20
N TRP A 8 25.49 -5.07 16.39
CA TRP A 8 25.44 -5.01 14.93
C TRP A 8 24.11 -5.48 14.33
N PHE A 9 23.39 -6.41 14.98
CA PHE A 9 22.05 -6.78 14.56
C PHE A 9 21.16 -7.15 15.74
N LYS A 10 20.08 -6.39 15.90
CA LYS A 10 19.13 -6.58 17.00
C LYS A 10 18.08 -7.64 16.66
N TYR A 11 18.51 -8.90 16.59
CA TYR A 11 17.68 -10.04 16.16
C TYR A 11 16.28 -10.06 16.78
N PHE A 12 16.21 -9.90 18.10
CA PHE A 12 14.96 -9.98 18.85
C PHE A 12 14.07 -8.73 18.68
N GLU A 13 14.65 -7.53 18.57
CA GLU A 13 13.89 -6.30 18.29
C GLU A 13 13.34 -6.32 16.86
N PHE A 14 14.15 -6.75 15.89
CA PHE A 14 13.71 -6.94 14.51
C PHE A 14 12.61 -8.00 14.39
N ALA A 15 12.77 -9.14 15.08
CA ALA A 15 11.75 -10.19 15.10
C ALA A 15 10.44 -9.69 15.69
N ALA A 16 10.49 -8.96 16.82
CA ALA A 16 9.30 -8.38 17.44
C ALA A 16 8.62 -7.34 16.53
N ALA A 17 9.40 -6.46 15.88
CA ALA A 17 8.85 -5.47 14.95
C ALA A 17 8.19 -6.12 13.73
N ALA A 18 8.80 -7.18 13.18
CA ALA A 18 8.25 -7.91 12.04
C ALA A 18 6.99 -8.71 12.42
N ASP A 19 6.94 -9.33 13.60
CA ASP A 19 5.74 -10.01 14.09
C ASP A 19 4.58 -9.03 14.30
N ALA A 20 4.87 -7.87 14.92
CA ALA A 20 3.89 -6.79 15.09
C ALA A 20 3.37 -6.25 13.74
N ALA A 21 4.26 -6.10 12.75
CA ALA A 21 3.89 -5.70 11.40
C ALA A 21 2.95 -6.71 10.72
N SER A 22 3.25 -8.02 10.86
CA SER A 22 2.40 -9.10 10.35
C SER A 22 0.98 -8.99 10.94
N LEU A 23 0.89 -8.88 12.27
CA LEU A 23 -0.38 -8.77 12.97
C LEU A 23 -1.19 -7.52 12.57
N ALA A 24 -0.57 -6.34 12.62
CA ALA A 24 -1.27 -5.09 12.39
C ALA A 24 -1.80 -4.95 10.96
N ILE A 25 -1.00 -5.35 9.97
CA ILE A 25 -1.45 -5.34 8.56
C ILE A 25 -2.64 -6.29 8.39
N ARG A 26 -2.62 -7.45 9.04
CA ARG A 26 -3.69 -8.44 8.94
C ARG A 26 -4.97 -8.00 9.60
N GLN A 27 -4.90 -7.49 10.82
CA GLN A 27 -6.05 -6.89 11.50
C GLN A 27 -6.69 -5.78 10.67
N GLN A 28 -5.88 -4.93 10.03
CA GLN A 28 -6.41 -3.88 9.18
C GLN A 28 -7.06 -4.43 7.91
N ILE A 29 -6.50 -5.48 7.30
CA ILE A 29 -7.12 -6.16 6.15
C ILE A 29 -8.46 -6.78 6.56
N ASP A 30 -8.51 -7.47 7.69
CA ASP A 30 -9.73 -8.14 8.18
C ASP A 30 -10.83 -7.13 8.56
N ALA A 31 -10.45 -5.94 9.01
CA ALA A 31 -11.39 -4.83 9.25
C ALA A 31 -11.92 -4.21 7.95
N VAL A 32 -11.02 -3.97 6.99
CA VAL A 32 -11.34 -3.21 5.76
C VAL A 32 -12.01 -4.08 4.69
N ALA A 33 -11.64 -5.35 4.56
CA ALA A 33 -12.15 -6.26 3.54
C ALA A 33 -13.70 -6.36 3.49
N PRO A 34 -14.42 -6.59 4.60
CA PRO A 34 -15.88 -6.67 4.56
C PRO A 34 -16.55 -5.33 4.21
N GLU A 35 -15.95 -4.21 4.62
CA GLU A 35 -16.47 -2.87 4.27
C GLU A 35 -16.32 -2.59 2.78
N ILE A 36 -15.17 -2.96 2.20
CA ILE A 36 -14.96 -2.85 0.75
C ILE A 36 -15.88 -3.81 -0.01
N GLU A 37 -16.14 -5.01 0.49
CA GLU A 37 -17.11 -5.92 -0.11
C GLU A 37 -18.51 -5.31 -0.16
N GLN A 38 -18.94 -4.69 0.94
CA GLN A 38 -20.27 -4.09 1.05
C GLN A 38 -20.41 -2.80 0.22
N LEU A 39 -19.43 -1.91 0.28
CA LEU A 39 -19.50 -0.57 -0.32
C LEU A 39 -18.91 -0.52 -1.73
N GLY A 40 -17.99 -1.42 -2.05
CA GLY A 40 -17.33 -1.50 -3.34
C GLY A 40 -18.27 -1.92 -4.45
N SER A 41 -19.36 -2.64 -4.13
CA SER A 41 -20.33 -3.10 -5.12
C SER A 41 -21.09 -1.95 -5.78
N GLY A 42 -21.03 -1.94 -7.11
CA GLY A 42 -21.75 -1.01 -7.97
C GLY A 42 -21.29 0.46 -7.90
N MET A 43 -20.20 0.79 -7.21
CA MET A 43 -19.80 2.19 -7.03
C MET A 43 -19.35 2.92 -8.31
N ALA A 44 -18.94 2.18 -9.35
CA ALA A 44 -18.44 2.73 -10.61
C ALA A 44 -19.55 3.32 -11.51
N GLY A 45 -20.79 2.83 -11.37
CA GLY A 45 -21.83 3.04 -12.37
C GLY A 45 -21.81 1.96 -13.46
N ASN A 46 -22.71 2.09 -14.43
CA ASN A 46 -22.86 1.19 -15.58
C ASN A 46 -22.67 1.90 -16.93
N ASP A 47 -22.32 3.19 -16.93
CA ASP A 47 -21.94 3.93 -18.11
C ASP A 47 -20.60 3.45 -18.69
N GLU A 48 -20.24 3.87 -19.91
CA GLU A 48 -19.01 3.43 -20.56
C GLU A 48 -17.76 3.78 -19.73
N ALA A 49 -17.72 4.97 -19.13
CA ALA A 49 -16.60 5.38 -18.28
C ALA A 49 -16.58 4.60 -16.96
N GLY A 50 -17.76 4.38 -16.36
CA GLY A 50 -17.93 3.50 -15.19
C GLY A 50 -17.44 2.07 -15.44
N ASN A 51 -17.78 1.46 -16.57
CA ASN A 51 -17.33 0.12 -16.94
C ASN A 51 -15.80 0.03 -17.12
N GLN A 52 -15.21 1.01 -17.82
CA GLN A 52 -13.76 1.07 -18.03
C GLN A 52 -13.01 1.25 -16.71
N TRP A 53 -13.47 2.18 -15.87
CA TRP A 53 -12.89 2.43 -14.56
C TRP A 53 -13.06 1.23 -13.62
N GLY A 54 -14.27 0.67 -13.54
CA GLY A 54 -14.62 -0.44 -12.66
C GLY A 54 -13.84 -1.71 -13.00
N SER A 55 -13.66 -2.01 -14.28
CA SER A 55 -12.85 -3.15 -14.71
C SER A 55 -11.37 -3.01 -14.28
N ALA A 56 -10.81 -1.81 -14.41
CA ALA A 56 -9.45 -1.53 -13.96
C ALA A 56 -9.33 -1.60 -12.43
N TRP A 57 -10.32 -1.05 -11.73
CA TRP A 57 -10.43 -1.10 -10.29
C TRP A 57 -10.50 -2.52 -9.75
N ASP A 58 -11.44 -3.33 -10.24
CA ASP A 58 -11.65 -4.71 -9.81
C ASP A 58 -10.38 -5.55 -10.02
N SER A 59 -9.68 -5.35 -11.15
CA SER A 59 -8.40 -6.00 -11.44
C SER A 59 -7.29 -5.56 -10.49
N ALA A 60 -7.23 -4.27 -10.16
CA ALA A 60 -6.22 -3.74 -9.24
C ALA A 60 -6.45 -4.21 -7.81
N LEU A 61 -7.70 -4.17 -7.34
CA LEU A 61 -8.08 -4.53 -5.98
C LEU A 61 -7.89 -6.03 -5.72
N ASN A 62 -8.29 -6.89 -6.66
CA ASN A 62 -8.06 -8.33 -6.59
C ASN A 62 -6.58 -8.72 -6.69
N LYS A 63 -5.68 -7.81 -7.08
CA LYS A 63 -4.22 -8.01 -6.95
C LYS A 63 -3.68 -7.44 -5.66
N PHE A 64 -4.19 -6.29 -5.23
CA PHE A 64 -3.69 -5.55 -4.08
C PHE A 64 -3.91 -6.31 -2.76
N LEU A 65 -5.15 -6.70 -2.46
CA LEU A 65 -5.47 -7.34 -1.17
C LEU A 65 -4.73 -8.67 -0.97
N PRO A 66 -4.69 -9.62 -1.93
CA PRO A 66 -3.88 -10.82 -1.78
C PRO A 66 -2.39 -10.54 -1.62
N ASN A 67 -1.85 -9.49 -2.25
CA ASN A 67 -0.45 -9.13 -2.09
C ASN A 67 -0.15 -8.48 -0.73
N ALA A 68 -1.07 -7.69 -0.18
CA ALA A 68 -0.97 -7.17 1.17
C ALA A 68 -1.01 -8.30 2.21
N CYS A 69 -1.89 -9.30 2.00
CA CYS A 69 -1.94 -10.53 2.79
C CYS A 69 -0.58 -11.26 2.79
N ARG A 70 -0.02 -11.51 1.60
CA ARG A 70 1.29 -12.16 1.43
C ARG A 70 2.43 -11.37 2.05
N LEU A 71 2.35 -10.03 2.03
CA LEU A 71 3.35 -9.17 2.69
C LEU A 71 3.34 -9.38 4.20
N ALA A 72 2.16 -9.45 4.82
CA ALA A 72 2.05 -9.75 6.24
C ALA A 72 2.60 -11.15 6.57
N ASP A 73 2.24 -12.17 5.78
CA ASP A 73 2.79 -13.53 5.97
C ASP A 73 4.32 -13.56 5.83
N ALA A 74 4.87 -12.79 4.90
CA ALA A 74 6.32 -12.64 4.73
C ALA A 74 6.96 -12.01 5.97
N TYR A 75 6.33 -11.01 6.59
CA TYR A 75 6.81 -10.43 7.84
C TYR A 75 6.80 -11.46 8.98
N GLY A 76 5.73 -12.24 9.14
CA GLY A 76 5.67 -13.33 10.12
C GLY A 76 6.77 -14.38 9.92
N ALA A 77 6.98 -14.81 8.67
CA ALA A 77 8.02 -15.76 8.32
C ALA A 77 9.44 -15.21 8.60
N ILE A 78 9.68 -13.93 8.29
CA ILE A 78 10.96 -13.26 8.56
C ILE A 78 11.18 -13.08 10.06
N ALA A 79 10.14 -12.72 10.82
CA ALA A 79 10.18 -12.62 12.27
C ALA A 79 10.67 -13.93 12.90
N ASN A 80 10.07 -15.06 12.50
CA ASN A 80 10.42 -16.38 13.01
C ASN A 80 11.89 -16.76 12.71
N ARG A 81 12.35 -16.48 11.48
CA ARG A 81 13.74 -16.73 11.09
C ARG A 81 14.72 -15.87 11.88
N ALA A 82 14.43 -14.59 12.07
CA ALA A 82 15.26 -13.69 12.86
C ALA A 82 15.33 -14.10 14.33
N TYR A 83 14.19 -14.54 14.90
CA TYR A 83 14.14 -15.06 16.26
C TYR A 83 15.02 -16.31 16.41
N THR A 84 14.87 -17.28 15.49
CA THR A 84 15.66 -18.52 15.50
C THR A 84 17.16 -18.23 15.35
N ALA A 85 17.53 -17.27 14.49
CA ALA A 85 18.91 -16.83 14.36
C ALA A 85 19.46 -16.24 15.67
N GLY A 86 18.67 -15.41 16.37
CA GLY A 86 19.03 -14.87 17.68
C GLY A 86 19.22 -15.95 18.75
N VAL A 87 18.34 -16.96 18.78
CA VAL A 87 18.46 -18.10 19.70
C VAL A 87 19.72 -18.92 19.43
N ASN A 88 19.99 -19.23 18.17
CA ASN A 88 21.19 -19.96 17.75
C ASN A 88 22.45 -19.19 18.14
N PHE A 89 22.43 -17.86 17.98
CA PHE A 89 23.54 -16.98 18.36
C PHE A 89 23.80 -17.00 19.87
N ILE A 90 22.77 -16.77 20.70
CA ILE A 90 22.90 -16.82 22.18
C ILE A 90 23.46 -18.19 22.62
N THR A 91 22.96 -19.26 22.00
CA THR A 91 23.40 -20.62 22.32
C THR A 91 24.87 -20.85 21.95
N ALA A 92 25.29 -20.38 20.76
CA ALA A 92 26.68 -20.47 20.31
C ALA A 92 27.63 -19.70 21.24
N GLU A 93 27.27 -18.48 21.64
CA GLU A 93 28.05 -17.66 22.58
C GLU A 93 28.13 -18.30 23.97
N TRP A 94 27.03 -18.88 24.45
CA TRP A 94 27.02 -19.62 25.72
C TRP A 94 27.99 -20.80 25.71
N VAL A 95 27.99 -21.58 24.62
CA VAL A 95 28.92 -22.70 24.45
C VAL A 95 30.36 -22.22 24.29
N ALA A 96 30.59 -21.17 23.49
CA ALA A 96 31.92 -20.62 23.24
C ALA A 96 32.56 -20.00 24.49
N SER A 97 31.77 -19.42 25.38
CA SER A 97 32.22 -18.88 26.66
C SER A 97 32.49 -19.96 27.72
N GLY A 98 32.35 -21.25 27.37
CA GLY A 98 32.56 -22.37 28.29
C GLY A 98 31.42 -22.56 29.29
N GLY A 99 30.23 -22.03 28.99
CA GLY A 99 29.03 -22.19 29.80
C GLY A 99 28.68 -23.66 30.02
N LYS A 100 28.33 -24.02 31.26
CA LYS A 100 27.85 -25.35 31.62
C LYS A 100 26.39 -25.24 32.05
N GLY A 101 25.52 -26.07 31.48
CA GLY A 101 24.08 -26.04 31.74
C GLY A 101 23.27 -25.37 30.63
N PRO A 102 21.96 -25.12 30.85
CA PRO A 102 21.07 -24.58 29.84
C PRO A 102 21.50 -23.16 29.41
N ALA A 103 21.38 -22.88 28.12
CA ALA A 103 21.67 -21.56 27.57
C ALA A 103 20.71 -20.50 28.13
N PRO A 104 21.13 -19.22 28.17
CA PRO A 104 20.26 -18.13 28.60
C PRO A 104 18.96 -18.07 27.78
N ALA A 105 17.86 -17.75 28.47
CA ALA A 105 16.57 -17.56 27.81
C ALA A 105 16.61 -16.33 26.88
N PRO A 106 15.94 -16.37 25.72
CA PRO A 106 15.81 -15.21 24.85
C PRO A 106 15.10 -14.04 25.54
N PRO A 107 15.43 -12.79 25.20
CA PRO A 107 14.84 -11.60 25.82
C PRO A 107 13.39 -11.33 25.37
N THR A 108 12.95 -11.93 24.26
CA THR A 108 11.60 -11.78 23.73
C THR A 108 10.91 -13.13 23.56
N LYS A 109 9.58 -13.10 23.52
CA LYS A 109 8.77 -14.28 23.21
C LYS A 109 8.94 -14.67 21.73
N PRO A 110 8.76 -15.96 21.39
CA PRO A 110 8.71 -16.39 20.01
C PRO A 110 7.62 -15.67 19.22
N PRO A 111 7.82 -15.36 17.93
CA PRO A 111 6.79 -14.83 17.05
C PRO A 111 5.59 -15.76 16.95
N GLU A 112 4.38 -15.20 17.00
CA GLU A 112 3.12 -15.96 16.97
C GLU A 112 2.46 -15.93 15.59
N HIS A 113 2.78 -14.93 14.75
CA HIS A 113 2.02 -14.60 13.54
C HIS A 113 2.70 -15.08 12.25
N VAL A 114 3.27 -16.29 12.28
CA VAL A 114 4.18 -16.82 11.25
C VAL A 114 3.44 -17.26 9.97
N ASP A 115 2.17 -17.65 10.07
CA ASP A 115 1.39 -18.13 8.93
C ASP A 115 -0.12 -17.92 9.18
N GLN A 116 -0.73 -16.97 8.50
CA GLN A 116 -2.14 -16.64 8.70
C GLN A 116 -3.08 -17.23 7.65
N ARG A 117 -2.56 -17.90 6.60
CA ARG A 117 -3.22 -18.70 5.52
C ARG A 117 -4.47 -18.18 4.80
N VAL A 118 -5.14 -17.15 5.30
CA VAL A 118 -6.38 -16.62 4.74
C VAL A 118 -6.00 -15.48 3.79
N LEU A 119 -6.35 -15.67 2.52
CA LEU A 119 -6.23 -14.63 1.50
C LEU A 119 -7.61 -14.04 1.27
N VAL A 120 -7.69 -12.71 1.33
CA VAL A 120 -8.89 -11.97 0.89
C VAL A 120 -8.80 -11.84 -0.63
N GLY A 121 -9.82 -12.32 -1.34
CA GLY A 121 -9.91 -12.23 -2.81
C GLY A 121 -11.33 -12.45 -3.31
N ASN A 122 -11.55 -12.21 -4.61
CA ASN A 122 -12.85 -12.30 -5.28
C ASN A 122 -13.91 -11.37 -4.68
N LEU A 123 -13.56 -10.10 -4.51
CA LEU A 123 -14.54 -9.08 -4.15
C LEU A 123 -15.58 -8.89 -5.26
N PRO A 124 -16.82 -8.50 -4.91
CA PRO A 124 -17.86 -8.19 -5.89
C PRO A 124 -17.41 -7.06 -6.82
N THR A 125 -17.96 -7.06 -8.03
CA THR A 125 -17.60 -6.07 -9.04
C THR A 125 -18.01 -4.67 -8.60
N SER A 126 -17.16 -3.70 -8.89
CA SER A 126 -17.48 -2.29 -8.70
C SER A 126 -18.45 -1.73 -9.74
N ILE A 127 -18.70 -2.47 -10.82
CA ILE A 127 -19.64 -2.09 -11.88
C ILE A 127 -21.06 -2.42 -11.43
N GLY A 128 -21.96 -1.46 -11.58
CA GLY A 128 -23.35 -1.67 -11.22
C GLY A 128 -24.20 -0.43 -11.41
N ASP A 129 -25.50 -0.65 -11.51
CA ASP A 129 -26.45 0.46 -11.65
C ASP A 129 -26.69 1.12 -10.29
N ASN A 130 -26.52 2.45 -10.22
CA ASN A 130 -26.91 3.26 -9.05
C ASN A 130 -28.19 4.06 -9.30
N GLY A 131 -28.94 3.74 -10.36
CA GLY A 131 -30.16 4.44 -10.73
C GLY A 131 -29.89 5.73 -11.48
N ASP A 132 -30.90 6.60 -11.47
CA ASP A 132 -30.89 7.82 -12.26
C ASP A 132 -29.77 8.78 -11.79
N PRO A 133 -28.84 9.19 -12.69
CA PRO A 133 -27.69 10.04 -12.33
C PRO A 133 -28.10 11.48 -11.99
N PHE A 134 -29.35 11.86 -12.26
CA PHE A 134 -29.83 13.22 -12.11
C PHE A 134 -31.31 13.26 -11.75
N ILE A 135 -31.61 13.69 -10.53
CA ILE A 135 -32.98 13.90 -10.03
C ILE A 135 -33.23 15.41 -10.11
N THR A 136 -34.19 15.83 -10.95
CA THR A 136 -34.55 17.23 -11.13
C THR A 136 -36.06 17.38 -11.30
N ASP A 137 -36.62 18.41 -10.68
CA ASP A 137 -38.03 18.77 -10.82
C ASP A 137 -38.30 19.63 -12.08
N ILE A 138 -37.25 19.93 -12.86
CA ILE A 138 -37.34 20.75 -14.08
C ILE A 138 -37.63 19.83 -15.28
N PRO A 139 -38.84 19.90 -15.88
CA PRO A 139 -39.18 19.08 -17.04
C PRO A 139 -38.25 19.41 -18.23
N GLY A 140 -37.78 18.39 -18.95
CA GLY A 140 -36.97 18.54 -20.17
C GLY A 140 -35.50 18.90 -19.96
N LEU A 141 -35.02 19.05 -18.72
CA LEU A 141 -33.61 19.39 -18.46
C LEU A 141 -32.65 18.26 -18.86
N LYS A 142 -33.03 16.99 -18.66
CA LYS A 142 -32.26 15.83 -19.14
C LYS A 142 -32.12 15.81 -20.66
N GLU A 143 -33.20 16.13 -21.39
CA GLU A 143 -33.25 16.19 -22.84
C GLU A 143 -32.42 17.36 -23.40
N GLN A 144 -32.42 18.50 -22.71
CA GLN A 144 -31.59 19.67 -23.09
C GLN A 144 -30.09 19.45 -22.85
N ILE A 145 -29.71 18.67 -21.82
CA ILE A 145 -28.31 18.35 -21.55
C ILE A 145 -27.75 17.44 -22.64
N GLY A 146 -28.58 16.55 -23.22
CA GLY A 146 -28.24 15.76 -24.41
C GLY A 146 -27.00 14.89 -24.26
N LYS A 147 -26.60 14.58 -23.02
CA LYS A 147 -25.42 13.79 -22.67
C LYS A 147 -25.81 12.71 -21.68
N ASP A 148 -25.24 11.53 -21.87
CA ASP A 148 -25.28 10.47 -20.87
C ASP A 148 -24.58 10.97 -19.61
N LEU A 149 -25.33 11.05 -18.52
CA LEU A 149 -24.83 11.49 -17.23
C LEU A 149 -24.26 10.27 -16.49
N PRO A 150 -23.06 10.37 -15.90
CA PRO A 150 -22.45 9.25 -15.19
C PRO A 150 -23.27 8.91 -13.95
N ASN A 151 -23.52 7.61 -13.71
CA ASN A 151 -24.27 7.11 -12.55
C ASN A 151 -23.36 6.46 -11.51
N GLY A 152 -22.10 6.88 -11.41
CA GLY A 152 -21.21 6.47 -10.33
C GLY A 152 -21.64 7.01 -8.96
N ASN A 153 -21.33 6.27 -7.90
CA ASN A 153 -21.64 6.65 -6.52
C ASN A 153 -20.40 7.25 -5.84
N ASP A 154 -20.31 8.58 -5.85
CA ASP A 154 -19.17 9.34 -5.30
C ASP A 154 -18.97 9.14 -3.79
N VAL A 155 -20.05 8.95 -3.03
CA VAL A 155 -19.99 8.67 -1.59
C VAL A 155 -19.32 7.32 -1.32
N LYS A 156 -19.75 6.25 -2.02
CA LYS A 156 -19.13 4.92 -1.91
C LYS A 156 -17.67 4.98 -2.34
N LEU A 157 -17.37 5.63 -3.46
CA LEU A 157 -16.01 5.80 -3.97
C LEU A 157 -15.09 6.48 -2.95
N ARG A 158 -15.57 7.53 -2.29
CA ARG A 158 -14.82 8.25 -1.26
C ARG A 158 -14.55 7.36 -0.04
N ILE A 159 -15.57 6.70 0.49
CA ILE A 159 -15.42 5.85 1.68
C ILE A 159 -14.44 4.71 1.41
N VAL A 160 -14.58 4.01 0.29
CA VAL A 160 -13.66 2.93 -0.11
C VAL A 160 -12.24 3.47 -0.32
N GLY A 161 -12.11 4.68 -0.88
CA GLY A 161 -10.83 5.37 -1.02
C GLY A 161 -10.16 5.63 0.33
N ASP A 162 -10.91 6.13 1.31
CA ASP A 162 -10.40 6.43 2.66
C ASP A 162 -9.95 5.15 3.38
N LEU A 163 -10.74 4.06 3.29
CA LEU A 163 -10.39 2.76 3.86
C LEU A 163 -9.07 2.19 3.31
N LEU A 164 -8.86 2.30 2.00
CA LEU A 164 -7.64 1.83 1.36
C LEU A 164 -6.43 2.73 1.65
N GLU A 165 -6.66 4.03 1.82
CA GLU A 165 -5.61 4.96 2.25
C GLU A 165 -5.17 4.67 3.69
N ASP A 166 -6.11 4.32 4.58
CA ASP A 166 -5.78 3.92 5.95
C ASP A 166 -5.00 2.59 6.00
N LEU A 167 -5.42 1.58 5.22
CA LEU A 167 -4.64 0.36 5.06
C LEU A 167 -3.22 0.64 4.53
N ARG A 168 -3.09 1.55 3.56
CA ARG A 168 -1.79 1.97 3.04
C ARG A 168 -0.92 2.65 4.11
N LYS A 169 -1.49 3.47 4.99
CA LYS A 169 -0.75 4.10 6.11
C LYS A 169 -0.20 3.04 7.05
N VAL A 170 -1.04 2.09 7.49
CA VAL A 170 -0.63 0.98 8.37
C VAL A 170 0.52 0.18 7.76
N ILE A 171 0.39 -0.22 6.49
CA ILE A 171 1.46 -0.95 5.79
C ILE A 171 2.77 -0.15 5.78
N ARG A 172 2.72 1.16 5.50
CA ARG A 172 3.93 2.00 5.44
C ARG A 172 4.58 2.17 6.80
N GLU A 173 3.80 2.51 7.83
CA GLU A 173 4.27 2.71 9.19
C GLU A 173 5.01 1.48 9.71
N HIS A 174 4.38 0.31 9.60
CA HIS A 174 4.99 -0.93 10.07
C HIS A 174 6.18 -1.38 9.20
N THR A 175 6.14 -1.10 7.90
CA THR A 175 7.31 -1.34 7.03
C THR A 175 8.52 -0.51 7.48
N ASP A 176 8.30 0.75 7.86
CA ASP A 176 9.37 1.64 8.29
C ASP A 176 9.90 1.28 9.68
N GLU A 177 9.06 0.81 10.59
CA GLU A 177 9.49 0.25 11.88
C GLU A 177 10.36 -1.01 11.69
N VAL A 178 9.97 -1.96 10.83
CA VAL A 178 10.82 -3.13 10.54
C VAL A 178 12.16 -2.71 9.93
N ARG A 179 12.15 -1.71 9.04
CA ARG A 179 13.37 -1.18 8.41
C ARG A 179 14.31 -0.49 9.41
N LYS A 180 13.82 0.07 10.49
CA LYS A 180 14.63 0.70 11.54
C LYS A 180 15.63 -0.27 12.13
N PHE A 181 15.21 -1.52 12.37
CA PHE A 181 16.04 -2.57 12.95
C PHE A 181 16.82 -3.38 11.90
N GLY A 182 16.36 -3.36 10.64
CA GLY A 182 17.02 -4.04 9.52
C GLY A 182 18.19 -3.27 8.88
N ARG A 183 18.49 -2.03 9.32
CA ARG A 183 19.64 -1.26 8.82
C ARG A 183 20.89 -1.52 9.65
N GLU A 184 22.00 -1.82 8.99
CA GLU A 184 23.32 -1.90 9.62
C GLU A 184 23.64 -0.62 10.43
N PRO A 185 23.99 -0.72 11.71
CA PRO A 185 24.51 0.40 12.47
C PRO A 185 25.91 0.76 11.94
N GLY A 186 26.03 1.91 11.27
CA GLY A 186 27.31 2.37 10.69
C GLY A 186 27.19 3.15 9.38
N ARG A 187 26.00 3.21 8.76
CA ARG A 187 25.78 3.99 7.53
C ARG A 187 25.08 5.33 7.80
N SER A 188 25.78 6.25 8.44
CA SER A 188 25.49 7.69 8.44
C SER A 188 26.75 8.38 7.87
N THR A 189 26.78 9.22 6.84
CA THR A 189 25.83 10.08 6.12
C THR A 189 26.35 10.32 4.66
N PRO A 190 25.87 11.36 3.92
CA PRO A 190 25.24 11.25 2.60
C PRO A 190 26.25 11.24 1.43
N ARG A 191 26.21 10.22 0.58
CA ARG A 191 26.81 10.31 -0.75
C ARG A 191 25.71 10.62 -1.76
N THR A 192 25.76 11.86 -2.22
CA THR A 192 25.32 12.36 -3.53
C THR A 192 24.57 11.35 -4.38
N ARG A 193 23.33 11.72 -4.74
CA ARG A 193 22.52 11.14 -5.83
C ARG A 193 23.37 10.37 -6.84
N THR A 194 23.32 9.05 -6.82
CA THR A 194 23.39 8.21 -8.02
C THR A 194 23.10 6.75 -7.67
N CYS A 195 22.05 6.24 -8.31
CA CYS A 195 21.84 4.84 -8.66
C CYS A 195 21.67 3.82 -7.51
N PHE A 196 20.45 3.75 -6.97
CA PHE A 196 19.76 2.47 -6.73
C PHE A 196 18.25 2.70 -6.81
N THR A 197 17.79 3.07 -8.01
CA THR A 197 16.38 3.11 -8.38
C THR A 197 15.99 1.78 -9.04
N THR A 198 16.18 0.66 -8.34
CA THR A 198 15.65 -0.62 -8.82
C THR A 198 15.36 -1.52 -7.63
N SER A 199 14.11 -1.46 -7.14
CA SER A 199 13.25 -2.65 -6.92
C SER A 199 12.12 -2.41 -5.92
N THR A 200 12.11 -1.32 -5.13
CA THR A 200 10.99 -1.05 -4.19
C THR A 200 10.02 0.03 -4.68
N SER A 201 10.44 0.93 -5.58
CA SER A 201 9.54 1.87 -6.25
C SER A 201 8.60 1.21 -7.26
N ALA A 202 8.84 -0.04 -7.65
CA ALA A 202 7.97 -0.76 -8.58
C ALA A 202 6.68 -1.28 -7.92
N MET A 203 6.62 -1.40 -6.58
CA MET A 203 5.40 -1.78 -5.86
C MET A 203 4.53 -0.60 -5.43
N PHE A 204 5.10 0.61 -5.31
CA PHE A 204 4.41 1.79 -4.79
C PHE A 204 4.42 3.02 -5.72
N SER A 205 4.93 2.88 -6.95
CA SER A 205 4.41 3.72 -8.03
C SER A 205 3.01 3.21 -8.32
N ALA A 206 2.01 4.09 -8.37
CA ALA A 206 0.69 3.72 -8.90
C ALA A 206 0.91 2.84 -10.14
N PRO A 207 0.42 1.58 -10.17
CA PRO A 207 0.51 0.74 -11.35
C PRO A 207 0.20 1.58 -12.58
N ARG A 208 0.99 1.43 -13.65
CA ARG A 208 0.57 1.90 -14.97
C ARG A 208 -0.77 1.21 -15.25
N GLY A 209 -1.87 1.91 -15.02
CA GLY A 209 -3.21 1.33 -14.94
C GLY A 209 -4.08 1.82 -13.78
N TRP A 210 -3.57 2.60 -12.82
CA TRP A 210 -4.45 3.38 -11.94
C TRP A 210 -5.20 4.41 -12.79
N PRO A 211 -6.54 4.40 -12.78
CA PRO A 211 -7.28 5.49 -13.39
C PRO A 211 -6.87 6.79 -12.70
N LYS A 212 -6.51 7.79 -13.50
CA LYS A 212 -6.30 9.14 -12.97
C LYS A 212 -7.60 9.55 -12.25
N PRO A 213 -7.53 10.27 -11.11
CA PRO A 213 -8.72 10.90 -10.56
C PRO A 213 -9.40 11.69 -11.68
N MET A 214 -10.71 11.55 -11.83
CA MET A 214 -11.46 12.26 -12.86
C MET A 214 -11.08 13.75 -12.80
N PRO A 215 -10.69 14.36 -13.94
CA PRO A 215 -10.36 15.78 -13.94
C PRO A 215 -11.60 16.59 -13.55
N PRO A 216 -11.48 17.58 -12.65
CA PRO A 216 -12.59 18.43 -12.24
C PRO A 216 -12.90 19.40 -13.38
N HIS A 217 -13.70 18.96 -14.35
CA HIS A 217 -14.19 19.82 -15.42
C HIS A 217 -15.70 19.63 -15.59
N TRP A 218 -16.43 20.05 -14.55
CA TRP A 218 -17.80 20.52 -14.71
C TRP A 218 -17.80 22.05 -14.48
N PRO A 219 -18.54 22.85 -15.27
CA PRO A 219 -18.34 24.28 -15.33
C PRO A 219 -19.07 24.94 -14.15
N ALA A 220 -18.29 25.57 -13.27
CA ALA A 220 -18.82 26.63 -12.43
C ALA A 220 -19.09 27.88 -13.30
N ARG A 221 -20.25 28.48 -13.05
CA ARG A 221 -20.82 29.68 -13.67
C ARG A 221 -19.82 30.77 -14.05
N HIS A 222 -20.13 31.40 -15.18
CA HIS A 222 -19.73 32.73 -15.64
C HIS A 222 -19.24 33.69 -14.54
N LYS A 223 -17.98 34.13 -14.68
CA LYS A 223 -17.60 35.55 -14.52
C LYS A 223 -16.59 35.92 -15.62
N HIS A 224 -16.91 37.00 -16.32
CA HIS A 224 -16.04 37.66 -17.29
C HIS A 224 -14.69 38.03 -16.65
N SER A 225 -13.58 37.67 -17.30
CA SER A 225 -12.52 38.60 -17.72
C SER A 225 -11.41 37.85 -18.45
N ALA A 226 -10.98 38.43 -19.55
CA ALA A 226 -9.89 37.98 -20.41
C ALA A 226 -8.52 38.00 -19.70
N VAL A 227 -7.56 37.21 -20.20
CA VAL A 227 -6.26 37.68 -20.71
C VAL A 227 -5.39 36.50 -21.16
N SER A 228 -5.05 36.56 -22.46
CA SER A 228 -3.84 36.11 -23.19
C SER A 228 -3.14 34.79 -22.87
N LEU A 229 -3.18 33.91 -23.87
CA LEU A 229 -2.17 32.89 -24.18
C LEU A 229 -0.79 33.54 -24.42
N SER A 230 0.27 32.88 -23.95
CA SER A 230 1.54 32.87 -24.67
C SER A 230 2.25 31.53 -24.47
N SER A 231 2.59 30.95 -25.60
CA SER A 231 3.25 29.67 -25.81
C SER A 231 4.77 29.85 -25.68
N SER A 232 5.47 28.90 -25.06
CA SER A 232 6.90 28.71 -25.28
C SER A 232 7.26 27.25 -25.04
N ALA A 233 7.38 26.52 -26.16
CA ALA A 233 8.02 25.23 -26.22
C ALA A 233 9.54 25.43 -26.13
N MET A 234 10.20 24.70 -25.24
CA MET A 234 11.66 24.67 -25.13
C MET A 234 12.14 23.29 -25.57
N THR A 235 12.72 23.25 -26.77
CA THR A 235 13.39 22.12 -27.40
C THR A 235 14.68 21.77 -26.65
N CYS A 236 14.87 20.50 -26.29
CA CYS A 236 16.15 19.98 -25.80
C CYS A 236 16.91 19.32 -26.95
N ASP A 237 18.03 19.94 -27.32
CA ASP A 237 19.06 19.38 -28.21
C ASP A 237 19.77 18.18 -27.57
N ARG A 238 20.12 17.21 -28.41
CA ARG A 238 20.80 15.96 -28.08
C ARG A 238 22.18 15.98 -28.74
N PRO A 239 23.30 15.78 -28.03
CA PRO A 239 24.60 15.63 -28.70
C PRO A 239 24.83 14.18 -29.11
N SER A 240 25.27 14.00 -30.36
CA SER A 240 25.75 12.74 -30.95
C SER A 240 27.16 12.39 -30.44
N PRO A 241 27.52 11.10 -30.34
CA PRO A 241 28.85 10.68 -29.94
C PRO A 241 29.80 10.56 -31.14
N THR A 242 31.06 10.93 -30.91
CA THR A 242 32.25 10.40 -31.59
C THR A 242 33.18 9.86 -30.54
#